data_AF-A0A644VAD4-F1
#
_entry.id   AF-A0A644VAD4-F1
#
_cell.length_a   1.000
_cell.length_b   1.000
_cell.length_c   1.000
_cell.angle_alpha   90.00
_cell.angle_beta   90.00
_cell.angle_gamma   90.00
#
_symmetry.space_group_name_H-M   'P 1'
#
loop_
_entity.id
_entity.type
_entity.pdbx_description
1 polymer ?
#
loop_
_entity_poly.entity_id
_entity_poly.type
_entity_poly.pdbx_seq_one_letter_code
_entity_poly.pdbx_strand_id
1 'polypeptide(L)'
;MYDLDISNNLFTKCLSLATQSLRHHEQEKAYYEIIEAMRIFPDSPQPHNLLGIWFEINGDDIMARRHYRAAYSLDPTFKPACKNIERICTFENPEPFAYDFGDESEEQEKLLLENNTEKP
;
A
#
# COMPACT_ATOMS: atom_id res chain seq x y z
N MET A 1 9.27 -13.52 -20.96
CA MET A 1 10.14 -13.08 -19.85
C MET A 1 10.13 -11.56 -19.78
N TYR A 2 10.51 -10.85 -20.84
CA TYR A 2 10.47 -9.38 -20.93
C TYR A 2 9.13 -8.72 -20.55
N ASP A 3 7.98 -9.26 -20.96
CA ASP A 3 6.68 -8.61 -20.70
C ASP A 3 6.31 -8.59 -19.20
N LEU A 4 6.66 -9.64 -18.46
CA LEU A 4 6.41 -9.71 -17.02
C LEU A 4 7.29 -8.73 -16.25
N ASP A 5 8.55 -8.57 -16.65
CA ASP A 5 9.47 -7.61 -16.05
C ASP A 5 9.00 -6.17 -16.27
N ILE A 6 8.45 -5.86 -17.46
CA ILE A 6 7.87 -4.54 -17.74
C ILE A 6 6.64 -4.29 -16.86
N SER A 7 5.73 -5.27 -16.76
CA SER A 7 4.55 -5.17 -15.89
C SER A 7 4.93 -5.00 -14.42
N ASN A 8 5.92 -5.75 -13.92
CA ASN A 8 6.44 -5.61 -12.55
C ASN A 8 7.00 -4.21 -12.30
N ASN A 9 7.84 -3.70 -13.21
CA ASN A 9 8.42 -2.36 -13.07
C ASN A 9 7.36 -1.26 -13.09
N LEU A 10 6.36 -1.38 -13.98
CA LEU A 10 5.26 -0.42 -14.05
C LEU A 10 4.41 -0.47 -12.78
N PHE A 11 4.12 -1.66 -12.27
CA PHE A 11 3.37 -1.85 -11.04
C PHE A 11 4.06 -1.20 -9.83
N THR A 12 5.34 -1.51 -9.60
CA THR A 12 6.11 -0.91 -8.50
C THR A 12 6.16 0.61 -8.62
N LYS A 13 6.29 1.13 -9.85
CA LYS A 13 6.24 2.57 -10.11
C LYS A 13 4.89 3.18 -9.74
N CYS A 14 3.78 2.56 -10.13
CA CYS A 14 2.44 3.03 -9.77
C CYS A 14 2.23 3.02 -8.25
N LEU A 15 2.66 1.97 -7.54
CA LEU A 15 2.59 1.92 -6.08
C LEU A 15 3.40 3.04 -5.40
N SER A 16 4.62 3.30 -5.89
CA SER A 16 5.49 4.37 -5.38
C SER A 16 4.86 5.76 -5.59
N LEU A 17 4.37 6.03 -6.81
CA LEU A 17 3.71 7.29 -7.15
C LEU A 17 2.42 7.49 -6.37
N ALA A 18 1.60 6.44 -6.22
CA ALA A 18 0.39 6.48 -5.41
C ALA A 18 0.71 6.85 -3.96
N THR A 19 1.68 6.17 -3.35
CA THR A 19 2.11 6.41 -1.96
C THR A 19 2.61 7.84 -1.79
N GLN A 20 3.44 8.33 -2.72
CA GLN A 20 3.92 9.70 -2.72
C GLN A 20 2.76 10.69 -2.83
N SER A 21 1.83 10.49 -3.78
CA SER A 21 0.70 11.39 -3.98
C SER A 21 -0.25 11.40 -2.79
N LEU A 22 -0.48 10.27 -2.11
CA LEU A 22 -1.26 10.24 -0.86
C LEU A 22 -0.61 11.08 0.24
N ARG A 23 0.72 10.99 0.41
CA ARG A 23 1.49 11.80 1.37
C ARG A 23 1.44 13.30 1.08
N HIS A 24 1.36 13.68 -0.21
CA HIS A 24 1.26 15.08 -0.65
C HIS A 24 -0.18 15.57 -0.77
N HIS A 25 -1.18 14.76 -0.38
CA HIS A 25 -2.60 15.06 -0.52
C HIS A 25 -3.06 15.29 -1.98
N GLU A 26 -2.35 14.75 -2.97
CA GLU A 26 -2.71 14.78 -4.39
C GLU A 26 -3.75 13.68 -4.71
N GLN A 27 -4.98 13.86 -4.22
CA GLN A 27 -6.03 12.81 -4.22
C GLN A 27 -6.31 12.21 -5.60
N GLU A 28 -6.49 13.04 -6.63
CA GLU A 28 -6.84 12.56 -7.97
C GLU A 28 -5.73 11.71 -8.58
N LYS A 29 -4.48 12.14 -8.41
CA LYS A 29 -3.30 11.44 -8.91
C LYS A 29 -3.05 10.14 -8.16
N ALA A 30 -3.19 10.15 -6.83
CA ALA A 30 -3.14 8.95 -6.02
C ALA A 30 -4.16 7.91 -6.50
N TYR A 31 -5.42 8.33 -6.69
CA TYR A 31 -6.46 7.44 -7.17
C TYR A 31 -6.11 6.84 -8.54
N TYR A 32 -5.65 7.67 -9.49
CA TYR A 32 -5.26 7.20 -10.81
C TYR A 32 -4.18 6.12 -10.77
N GLU A 33 -3.09 6.36 -10.03
CA GLU A 33 -1.97 5.42 -9.91
C GLU A 33 -2.37 4.12 -9.19
N ILE A 34 -3.26 4.21 -8.19
CA ILE A 34 -3.82 3.04 -7.52
C ILE A 34 -4.62 2.18 -8.50
N ILE A 35 -5.48 2.79 -9.33
CA ILE A 35 -6.28 2.06 -10.31
C ILE A 35 -5.38 1.43 -11.38
N GLU A 36 -4.34 2.11 -11.84
CA GLU A 36 -3.38 1.51 -12.78
C GLU A 36 -2.64 0.32 -12.15
N ALA A 37 -2.22 0.42 -10.89
CA ALA A 37 -1.62 -0.71 -10.17
C ALA A 37 -2.59 -1.91 -10.06
N MET A 38 -3.87 -1.66 -9.77
CA MET A 38 -4.92 -2.71 -9.76
C MET A 38 -5.14 -3.33 -11.14
N ARG A 39 -5.01 -2.57 -12.22
CA ARG A 39 -5.16 -3.09 -13.59
C ARG A 39 -4.03 -4.03 -13.98
N ILE A 40 -2.82 -3.78 -13.47
CA ILE A 40 -1.64 -4.60 -13.77
C ILE A 40 -1.67 -5.90 -12.96
N PHE A 41 -1.89 -5.80 -11.64
CA PHE A 41 -2.04 -6.96 -10.76
C PHE A 41 -3.31 -6.84 -9.91
N PRO A 42 -4.44 -7.38 -10.40
CA PRO A 42 -5.73 -7.27 -9.71
C PRO A 42 -5.80 -8.06 -8.40
N ASP A 43 -4.99 -9.11 -8.28
CA ASP A 43 -4.96 -10.00 -7.10
C ASP A 43 -3.91 -9.55 -6.06
N SER A 44 -3.30 -8.38 -6.25
CA SER A 44 -2.31 -7.83 -5.33
C SER A 44 -2.96 -7.11 -4.15
N PRO A 45 -2.49 -7.32 -2.90
CA PRO A 45 -3.04 -6.63 -1.74
C PRO A 45 -2.66 -5.14 -1.67
N GLN A 46 -1.52 -4.73 -2.25
CA GLN A 46 -0.98 -3.37 -2.10
C GLN A 46 -1.93 -2.29 -2.62
N PRO A 47 -2.49 -2.36 -3.85
CA PRO A 47 -3.41 -1.35 -4.35
C PRO A 47 -4.70 -1.25 -3.53
N HIS A 48 -5.21 -2.39 -3.03
CA HIS A 48 -6.38 -2.39 -2.14
C HIS A 48 -6.09 -1.68 -0.82
N ASN A 49 -4.90 -1.85 -0.24
CA ASN A 49 -4.50 -1.11 0.95
C ASN A 49 -4.42 0.41 0.70
N LEU A 50 -3.75 0.81 -0.39
CA LEU A 50 -3.63 2.22 -0.77
C LEU A 50 -5.00 2.85 -1.08
N LEU A 51 -5.91 2.11 -1.72
CA LEU A 51 -7.27 2.58 -1.97
C LEU A 51 -8.07 2.74 -0.68
N GLY A 52 -7.83 1.88 0.31
CA GLY A 52 -8.38 2.02 1.66
C GLY A 52 -7.95 3.32 2.32
N ILE A 53 -6.64 3.62 2.28
CA ILE A 53 -6.07 4.89 2.79
C ILE A 53 -6.67 6.08 2.06
N TRP A 54 -6.80 6.00 0.73
CA TRP A 54 -7.41 7.04 -0.07
C TRP A 54 -8.85 7.33 0.39
N PHE A 55 -9.70 6.31 0.55
CA PHE A 55 -11.07 6.50 1.03
C PHE A 55 -11.13 7.10 2.42
N GLU A 56 -10.22 6.70 3.31
CA GLU A 56 -10.16 7.22 4.66
C GLU A 56 -9.75 8.69 4.72
N ILE A 57 -8.76 9.10 3.92
CA ILE A 57 -8.39 10.52 3.79
C ILE A 57 -9.58 11.35 3.26
N ASN A 58 -10.44 10.76 2.43
CA ASN A 58 -11.65 11.40 1.92
C ASN A 58 -12.86 11.27 2.87
N GLY A 59 -12.70 10.66 4.05
CA GLY A 59 -13.73 10.54 5.08
C GLY A 59 -14.76 9.43 4.86
N ASP A 60 -14.51 8.49 3.94
CA ASP A 60 -15.35 7.31 3.74
C ASP A 60 -14.75 6.08 4.43
N ASP A 61 -14.92 6.01 5.75
CA ASP A 61 -14.41 4.90 6.55
C ASP A 61 -15.05 3.54 6.18
N ILE A 62 -16.26 3.56 5.60
CA ILE A 62 -16.97 2.34 5.19
C ILE A 62 -16.23 1.72 4.01
N MET A 63 -15.92 2.52 2.99
CA MET A 63 -15.14 2.06 1.85
C MET A 63 -13.70 1.77 2.23
N ALA A 64 -13.09 2.56 3.10
CA ALA A 64 -11.75 2.30 3.62
C ALA A 64 -11.65 0.89 4.22
N ARG A 65 -12.53 0.55 5.17
CA ARG A 65 -12.60 -0.79 5.79
C ARG A 65 -12.83 -1.90 4.78
N ARG A 66 -13.66 -1.68 3.75
CA ARG A 66 -13.90 -2.67 2.69
C ARG A 66 -12.62 -2.98 1.93
N HIS A 67 -11.89 -1.95 1.53
CA HIS A 67 -10.66 -2.09 0.77
C HIS A 67 -9.51 -2.69 1.61
N TYR A 68 -9.37 -2.31 2.88
CA TYR A 68 -8.41 -2.97 3.76
C TYR A 68 -8.73 -4.46 3.96
N ARG A 69 -10.00 -4.82 4.13
CA ARG A 69 -10.41 -6.23 4.22
C ARG A 69 -10.19 -7.01 2.93
N ALA A 70 -10.32 -6.36 1.78
CA ALA A 70 -9.99 -6.98 0.50
C ALA A 70 -8.49 -7.27 0.41
N ALA A 71 -7.63 -6.31 0.77
CA ALA A 71 -6.18 -6.53 0.84
C ALA A 71 -5.82 -7.69 1.77
N TYR A 72 -6.41 -7.74 2.97
CA TYR A 72 -6.24 -8.86 3.90
C TYR A 72 -6.73 -10.21 3.35
N SER A 73 -7.82 -10.21 2.59
CA SER A 73 -8.38 -11.44 2.01
C SER A 73 -7.51 -11.98 0.86
N LEU A 74 -6.86 -11.10 0.10
CA LEU A 74 -5.90 -11.46 -0.95
C LEU A 74 -4.60 -12.01 -0.35
N ASP A 75 -4.07 -11.36 0.68
CA ASP A 75 -2.88 -11.81 1.39
C ASP A 75 -2.96 -11.48 2.89
N PRO A 76 -3.28 -12.47 3.74
CA PRO A 76 -3.29 -12.30 5.19
C PRO A 76 -1.91 -11.99 5.81
N THR A 77 -0.82 -12.22 5.07
CA THR A 77 0.56 -11.95 5.52
C THR A 77 1.00 -10.52 5.23
N PHE A 78 0.25 -9.78 4.41
CA PHE A 78 0.45 -8.36 4.14
C PHE A 78 0.06 -7.50 5.35
N LYS A 79 1.01 -7.36 6.29
CA LYS A 79 0.85 -6.66 7.57
C LYS A 79 0.26 -5.24 7.48
N PRO A 80 0.56 -4.41 6.47
CA PRO A 80 0.01 -3.05 6.37
C PRO A 80 -1.52 -3.03 6.40
N ALA A 81 -2.19 -3.97 5.71
CA ALA A 81 -3.64 -4.07 5.72
C ALA A 81 -4.19 -4.37 7.12
N CYS A 82 -3.57 -5.29 7.87
CA CYS A 82 -3.98 -5.61 9.24
C CYS A 82 -3.85 -4.38 10.16
N LYS A 83 -2.70 -3.70 10.13
CA LYS A 83 -2.47 -2.51 10.95
C LYS A 83 -3.48 -1.40 10.66
N ASN A 84 -3.80 -1.18 9.38
CA ASN A 84 -4.80 -0.19 9.00
C ASN A 84 -6.22 -0.58 9.45
N ILE A 85 -6.58 -1.88 9.38
CA ILE A 85 -7.85 -2.39 9.93
C ILE A 85 -7.92 -2.15 11.43
N GLU A 86 -6.86 -2.53 12.16
CA GLU A 86 -6.79 -2.34 13.61
C GLU A 86 -6.97 -0.86 13.96
N ARG A 87 -6.20 0.03 13.33
CA ARG A 87 -6.25 1.47 13.56
C ARG A 87 -7.63 2.08 13.26
N ILE A 88 -8.27 1.73 12.15
CA ILE A 88 -9.59 2.31 11.80
C ILE A 88 -10.75 1.70 12.61
N CYS A 89 -10.55 0.56 13.27
CA CYS A 89 -11.56 -0.09 14.09
C CYS A 89 -11.39 0.18 15.59
N THR A 90 -10.29 0.81 16.02
CA THR A 90 -10.10 1.17 17.43
C THR A 90 -10.97 2.37 17.80
N PHE A 91 -11.58 2.30 18.99
CA PHE A 91 -12.31 3.43 19.60
C PHE A 91 -11.36 4.48 20.21
N GLU A 92 -10.13 4.08 20.50
CA GLU A 92 -9.09 4.99 20.96
C GLU A 92 -8.73 5.93 19.81
N ASN A 93 -8.63 7.22 20.12
CA ASN A 93 -8.33 8.28 19.16
C ASN A 93 -6.99 7.95 18.47
N PRO A 94 -7.00 7.30 17.29
CA PRO A 94 -5.76 6.86 16.69
C PRO A 94 -5.00 8.12 16.32
N GLU A 95 -3.68 8.12 16.52
CA GLU A 95 -2.84 9.23 16.05
C GLU A 95 -3.26 9.55 14.60
N PRO A 96 -3.80 10.76 14.36
CA PRO A 96 -4.30 11.10 13.04
C PRO A 96 -3.18 10.85 12.03
N PHE A 97 -3.49 10.19 10.91
CA PHE A 97 -2.57 9.99 9.79
C PHE A 97 -1.46 8.95 9.96
N ALA A 98 -1.51 8.06 10.96
CA ALA A 98 -0.61 6.91 11.07
C ALA A 98 -0.99 5.76 10.09
N TYR A 99 -1.10 6.05 8.79
CA TYR A 99 -1.38 5.04 7.77
C TYR A 99 -0.14 4.20 7.46
N ASP A 100 -0.28 2.87 7.42
CA ASP A 100 0.74 1.99 6.88
C ASP A 100 0.49 1.80 5.38
N PHE A 101 1.24 2.51 4.54
CA PHE A 101 1.09 2.48 3.08
C PHE A 101 1.54 1.14 2.48
N GLY A 102 2.38 0.40 3.19
CA GLY A 102 2.97 -0.85 2.71
C GLY A 102 4.10 -0.65 1.69
N ASP A 103 4.67 0.55 1.60
CA ASP A 103 6.04 0.68 1.13
C ASP A 103 6.96 0.09 2.21
N GLU A 104 7.82 -0.86 1.82
CA GLU A 104 8.83 -1.37 2.74
C GLU A 104 9.58 -0.18 3.31
N SER A 105 9.71 -0.08 4.63
CA SER A 105 10.58 0.93 5.21
C SER A 105 11.95 0.73 4.57
N GLU A 106 12.56 1.79 4.05
CA GLU A 106 13.90 1.76 3.43
C GLU A 106 14.92 1.00 4.30
N GLU A 107 14.69 0.91 5.61
CA GLU A 107 15.43 0.11 6.57
C GLU A 107 15.42 -1.40 6.30
N GLN A 108 14.33 -2.01 5.83
CA GLN A 108 14.28 -3.45 5.54
C GLN A 108 15.05 -3.80 4.27
N GLU A 109 14.95 -2.97 3.24
CA GLU A 109 15.75 -3.09 2.02
C GLU A 109 17.24 -2.87 2.32
N LYS A 110 17.57 -1.88 3.16
CA LYS A 110 18.95 -1.61 3.61
C LYS A 110 19.51 -2.74 4.48
N LEU A 111 18.73 -3.30 5.40
CA LEU A 111 19.11 -4.47 6.20
C LEU A 111 19.29 -5.73 5.34
N LEU A 112 18.46 -5.93 4.31
CA LEU A 112 18.59 -7.04 3.37
C LEU A 112 19.84 -6.89 2.48
N LEU A 113 20.19 -5.66 2.10
CA LEU A 113 21.41 -5.36 1.33
C LEU A 113 22.67 -5.51 2.19
N GLU A 114 22.65 -5.00 3.44
CA GLU A 114 23.78 -5.09 4.38
C GLU A 114 24.08 -6.56 4.77
N ASN A 115 23.05 -7.37 5.04
CA ASN A 115 23.20 -8.79 5.38
C ASN A 115 23.61 -9.69 4.19
N ASN A 116 23.44 -9.22 2.94
CA ASN A 116 23.89 -9.94 1.74
C ASN A 116 25.29 -9.53 1.26
N THR A 117 25.84 -8.42 1.77
CA THR A 117 27.22 -8.00 1.52
C THR A 117 28.23 -8.56 2.53
N GLU A 118 27.76 -9.16 3.63
CA GLU A 118 28.61 -9.80 4.63
C GLU A 118 28.43 -11.33 4.64
N LYS A 119 28.92 -12.01 3.60
CA LYS A 119 29.43 -13.37 3.80
C LYS A 119 30.61 -13.65 2.85
N PRO A 120 31.76 -14.11 3.40
CA PRO A 120 33.01 -14.29 2.65
C PRO A 120 32.95 -15.43 1.62
#